data_AF-A0A0P7GQ35-F1
#
_entry.id   AF-A0A0P7GQ35-F1
#
_cell.length_a   1.000
_cell.length_b   1.000
_cell.length_c   1.000
_cell.angle_alpha   90.00
_cell.angle_beta   90.00
_cell.angle_gamma   90.00
#
_symmetry.space_group_name_H-M   'P 1'
#
loop_
_entity.id
_entity.type
_entity.pdbx_description
1 polymer ?
#
loop_
_entity_poly.entity_id
_entity_poly.type
_entity_poly.pdbx_seq_one_letter_code
_entity_poly.pdbx_strand_id
1 'polypeptide(L)' 'MPDARIVDTGRVVTAGGVTSGIDLALYLVEREFGAEVADSVATTLEYERRGDVLVDR' A
#
# COMPACT_ATOMS: atom_id res chain seq x y z
N MET A 1 13.36 -10.12 -1.48
CA MET A 1 12.66 -10.47 -2.74
C MET A 1 12.58 -9.20 -3.56
N PRO A 2 13.41 -9.02 -4.60
CA PRO A 2 13.71 -7.70 -5.16
C PRO A 2 12.57 -7.00 -5.92
N ASP A 3 11.43 -7.64 -6.16
CA ASP A 3 10.36 -7.10 -7.02
C ASP A 3 9.06 -6.72 -6.30
N ALA A 4 8.96 -6.90 -4.97
CA ALA A 4 7.75 -6.53 -4.24
C ALA A 4 7.60 -4.99 -4.21
N ARG A 5 6.42 -4.49 -4.60
CA ARG A 5 6.16 -3.06 -4.63
C ARG A 5 6.02 -2.48 -3.22
N ILE A 6 5.42 -3.26 -2.34
CA ILE A 6 5.28 -2.98 -0.90
C ILE A 6 5.76 -4.22 -0.14
N VAL A 7 6.55 -4.00 0.91
CA VAL A 7 6.93 -5.03 1.89
C VAL A 7 6.50 -4.56 3.27
N ASP A 8 5.65 -5.34 3.94
CA ASP A 8 5.23 -5.13 5.32
C ASP A 8 5.91 -6.18 6.24
N THR A 9 6.61 -5.69 7.27
CA THR A 9 7.26 -6.50 8.33
C THR A 9 6.61 -6.26 9.70
N GLY A 10 5.34 -5.88 9.71
CA GLY A 10 4.57 -5.44 10.86
C GLY A 10 4.88 -4.01 11.27
N ARG A 11 6.04 -3.80 11.92
CA ARG A 11 6.41 -2.48 12.45
C ARG A 11 6.87 -1.51 11.36
N VAL A 12 7.51 -2.03 10.32
CA VAL A 12 8.07 -1.23 9.22
C VAL A 12 7.46 -1.69 7.92
N VAL A 13 6.98 -0.73 7.13
CA VAL A 13 6.50 -0.95 5.76
C VAL A 13 7.36 -0.13 4.81
N THR A 14 7.83 -0.75 3.74
CA THR A 14 8.71 -0.10 2.75
C THR A 14 8.14 -0.21 1.34
N ALA A 15 8.42 0.80 0.50
CA ALA A 15 8.08 0.82 -0.92
C ALA A 15 9.35 0.75 -1.78
N GLY A 16 9.29 -0.02 -2.87
CA GLY A 16 10.45 -0.27 -3.75
C GLY A 16 10.84 0.89 -4.69
N GLY A 17 9.95 1.87 -4.89
CA GLY A 17 10.18 3.03 -5.77
C GLY A 17 9.37 4.27 -5.39
N VAL A 18 9.59 5.37 -6.11
CA VAL A 18 8.96 6.67 -5.80
C VAL A 18 7.44 6.62 -5.96
N THR A 19 6.95 6.07 -7.09
CA THR A 19 5.51 6.04 -7.39
C THR A 19 4.76 5.01 -6.55
N SER A 20 5.44 4.00 -6.02
CA SER A 20 4.86 3.03 -5.07
C SER A 20 4.58 3.61 -3.68
N GLY A 21 4.99 4.85 -3.41
CA GLY A 21 4.63 5.54 -2.17
C GLY A 21 3.11 5.76 -2.02
N ILE A 22 2.40 5.95 -3.13
CA ILE A 22 0.93 6.11 -3.11
C ILE A 22 0.26 4.78 -2.77
N ASP A 23 0.70 3.68 -3.39
CA ASP A 23 0.19 2.35 -3.07
C ASP A 23 0.47 2.00 -1.61
N LEU A 24 1.66 2.32 -1.10
CA LEU A 24 2.01 2.10 0.31
C LEU A 24 1.09 2.91 1.23
N ALA A 25 0.83 4.18 0.92
CA ALA A 25 -0.05 5.01 1.72
C ALA A 25 -1.48 4.43 1.76
N LEU A 26 -2.01 4.00 0.62
CA LEU A 26 -3.34 3.36 0.55
C LEU A 26 -3.37 2.03 1.28
N TYR A 27 -2.29 1.25 1.21
CA TYR A 27 -2.15 0.01 1.98
C TYR A 27 -2.18 0.27 3.49
N LEU A 28 -1.49 1.31 3.98
CA LEU A 28 -1.55 1.69 5.38
C LEU A 28 -2.94 2.17 5.79
N VAL A 29 -3.63 2.93 4.94
CA VAL A 29 -5.03 3.34 5.20
C VAL A 29 -5.92 2.12 5.34
N GLU A 30 -5.80 1.14 4.44
CA GLU A 30 -6.57 -0.11 4.53
C GLU A 30 -6.24 -0.88 5.81
N ARG A 31 -4.96 -0.97 6.19
CA ARG A 31 -4.51 -1.69 7.38
C ARG A 31 -5.06 -1.09 8.68
N GLU A 32 -5.11 0.24 8.77
CA GLU A 32 -5.48 0.94 10.01
C GLU A 32 -6.98 1.29 10.08
N PHE A 33 -7.66 1.46 8.93
CA PHE A 33 -9.04 1.95 8.85
C PHE A 33 -9.99 1.06 8.02
N GLY A 34 -9.48 -0.01 7.41
CA GLY A 34 -10.26 -0.94 6.60
C GLY A 34 -10.38 -0.55 5.11
N ALA A 35 -10.83 -1.52 4.32
CA ALA A 35 -10.87 -1.42 2.86
C ALA A 35 -11.79 -0.29 2.34
N GLU A 36 -12.94 -0.07 2.97
CA GLU A 36 -13.90 0.97 2.54
C GLU A 36 -13.29 2.38 2.59
N VAL A 37 -12.51 2.67 3.62
CA VAL A 37 -11.82 3.97 3.76
C VAL A 37 -10.73 4.09 2.70
N ALA A 38 -9.94 3.04 2.48
CA ALA A 38 -8.90 3.04 1.46
C ALA A 38 -9.47 3.23 0.04
N ASP A 39 -10.60 2.59 -0.27
CA ASP A 39 -11.29 2.74 -1.55
C ASP A 39 -11.86 4.15 -1.76
N SER A 40 -12.39 4.77 -0.71
CA SER A 40 -12.84 6.16 -0.75
C SER A 40 -11.69 7.13 -0.99
N VAL A 41 -10.54 6.92 -0.34
CA VAL A 41 -9.33 7.73 -0.56
C VAL A 41 -8.79 7.53 -1.97
N ALA A 42 -8.69 6.29 -2.45
CA ALA A 42 -8.23 5.97 -3.81
C ALA A 42 -9.12 6.64 -4.87
N THR A 43 -10.44 6.58 -4.68
CA THR A 43 -11.42 7.24 -5.56
C THR A 43 -11.24 8.76 -5.56
N THR A 44 -11.04 9.36 -4.39
CA THR A 44 -10.83 10.82 -4.26
C THR A 44 -9.54 11.29 -4.95
N LEU A 45 -8.52 10.44 -4.96
CA LEU A 45 -7.24 10.70 -5.63
C LEU A 45 -7.26 10.33 -7.12
N GLU A 46 -8.37 9.80 -7.63
CA GLU A 46 -8.48 9.23 -8.98
C GLU A 46 -7.34 8.22 -9.27
N TYR A 47 -6.98 7.44 -8.23
CA TYR A 47 -5.81 6.57 -8.24
C TYR A 47 -6.22 5.09 -8.22
N GLU A 48 -5.67 4.32 -9.16
CA GLU A 48 -5.82 2.88 -9.20
C GLU A 48 -4.65 2.21 -8.47
N ARG A 49 -4.96 1.41 -7.44
CA ARG A 49 -3.97 0.63 -6.68
C ARG A 49 -3.32 -0.42 -7.58
N ARG A 50 -1.99 -0.52 -7.57
CA ARG A 50 -1.25 -1.44 -8.45
C ARG A 50 -0.10 -2.15 -7.73
N GLY A 51 0.14 -3.40 -8.12
CA GLY A 51 1.31 -4.18 -7.74
C GLY A 51 1.13 -5.02 -6.48
N ASP A 52 2.14 -5.84 -6.19
CA ASP A 52 2.06 -6.87 -5.16
C ASP A 52 2.51 -6.34 -3.79
N VAL A 53 1.78 -6.77 -2.76
CA VAL A 53 2.13 -6.57 -1.34
C VAL A 53 2.70 -7.88 -0.80
N LEU A 54 3.94 -7.84 -0.31
CA LEU A 54 4.54 -8.93 0.45
C LEU A 54 4.36 -8.67 1.95
N VAL A 55 3.70 -9.59 2.65
CA VAL A 55 3.54 -9.55 4.11
C VAL A 55 4.42 -10.64 4.73
N ASP A 56 5.46 -10.22 5.45
CA ASP A 56 6.35 -11.11 6.19
C ASP A 56 5.78 -11.31 7.61
N ARG A 57 5.30 -12.51 7.90
CA ARG A 57 4.65 -12.88 9.18
C ARG A 57 5.59 -13.68 10.08
#